data_AF-A0A0S8HR66-F1
#
_entry.id   AF-A0A0S8HR66-F1
#
_cell.length_a   1.000
_cell.length_b   1.000
_cell.length_c   1.000
_cell.angle_alpha   90.00
_cell.angle_beta   90.00
_cell.angle_gamma   90.00
#
_symmetry.space_group_name_H-M   'P 1'
#
loop_
_entity.id
_entity.type
_entity.pdbx_description
1 polymer ?
#
loop_
_entity_poly.entity_id
_entity_poly.type
_entity_poly.pdbx_seq_one_letter_code
_entity_poly.pdbx_strand_id
1 'polypeptide(L)'
;MNMEQRKNDHIDLAFQSQITANTRDNRFNYEPLLSGHPEDIFKPFAFLGKILKIPIWVSSMTGGTRLASRINANLARACRKFGMGM
;
A
#
# COMPACT_ATOMS: atom_id res chain seq x y z
N MET A 1 -24.03 8.93 16.20
CA MET A 1 -23.27 8.59 14.98
C MET A 1 -23.08 7.08 14.94
N ASN A 2 -23.53 6.39 13.88
CA ASN A 2 -23.42 4.92 13.76
C ASN A 2 -21.96 4.52 13.41
N MET A 3 -21.45 3.44 13.98
CA MET A 3 -20.08 2.95 13.73
C MET A 3 -19.82 2.62 12.26
N GLU A 4 -20.81 2.08 11.56
CA GLU A 4 -20.72 1.76 10.14
C GLU A 4 -20.53 3.02 9.28
N GLN A 5 -21.21 4.12 9.63
CA GLN A 5 -21.05 5.39 8.94
C GLN A 5 -19.62 5.91 9.07
N ARG A 6 -19.08 5.92 10.30
CA ARG A 6 -17.70 6.36 10.57
C ARG A 6 -16.65 5.57 9.79
N LYS A 7 -16.87 4.27 9.58
CA LYS A 7 -15.94 3.41 8.80
C LYS A 7 -15.98 3.73 7.31
N ASN A 8 -17.17 4.00 6.76
CA ASN A 8 -17.29 4.42 5.37
C ASN A 8 -16.69 5.81 5.16
N ASP A 9 -16.96 6.77 6.06
CA ASP A 9 -16.39 8.12 5.99
C ASP A 9 -14.85 8.08 6.01
N HIS A 10 -14.25 7.17 6.79
CA HIS A 10 -12.79 6.97 6.80
C HIS A 10 -12.27 6.48 5.45
N ILE A 11 -12.96 5.52 4.82
CA ILE A 11 -12.60 5.03 3.48
C ILE A 11 -12.68 6.17 2.47
N ASP A 12 -13.74 6.97 2.51
CA ASP A 12 -13.94 8.09 1.59
C ASP A 12 -12.86 9.17 1.76
N LEU A 13 -12.52 9.53 3.00
CA LEU A 13 -11.45 10.48 3.27
C LEU A 13 -10.09 9.98 2.78
N ALA A 14 -9.81 8.68 2.89
CA ALA A 14 -8.58 8.08 2.38
C ALA A 14 -8.48 8.16 0.85
N PHE A 15 -9.62 8.05 0.15
CA PHE A 15 -9.67 8.28 -1.30
C PHE A 15 -9.50 9.76 -1.68
N GLN A 16 -10.03 10.68 -0.87
CA GLN A 16 -9.88 12.12 -1.12
C GLN A 16 -8.47 12.63 -0.80
N SER A 17 -7.77 11.99 0.13
CA SER A 17 -6.44 12.40 0.60
C SER A 17 -5.28 11.91 -0.29
N GLN A 18 -5.56 11.44 -1.51
CA GLN A 18 -4.53 10.98 -2.44
C GLN A 18 -3.67 12.16 -2.92
N ILE A 19 -2.35 11.98 -2.90
CA ILE A 19 -1.42 12.96 -3.47
C ILE A 19 -1.55 12.87 -5.00
N THR A 20 -1.88 13.99 -5.62
CA THR A 20 -1.97 14.12 -7.08
C THR A 20 -0.61 14.47 -7.66
N ALA A 21 -0.42 14.30 -8.97
CA ALA A 21 0.82 14.70 -9.63
C ALA A 21 1.18 16.18 -9.37
N ASN A 22 0.17 17.05 -9.25
CA ASN A 22 0.35 18.48 -8.97
C ASN A 22 0.75 18.77 -7.52
N THR A 23 0.57 17.82 -6.59
CA THR A 23 0.99 17.95 -5.19
C THR A 23 2.21 17.10 -4.86
N ARG A 24 2.91 16.60 -5.90
CA ARG A 24 4.15 15.86 -5.75
C ARG A 24 5.21 16.75 -5.10
N ASP A 25 5.95 16.18 -4.16
CA ASP A 25 7.07 16.85 -3.51
C ASP A 25 8.26 16.97 -4.48
N ASN A 26 8.60 18.20 -4.85
CA ASN A 26 9.68 18.53 -5.80
C ASN A 26 11.09 18.28 -5.27
N ARG A 27 11.24 17.88 -4.00
CA ARG A 27 12.54 17.47 -3.44
C ARG A 27 12.97 16.09 -3.95
N PHE A 28 12.06 15.28 -4.47
CA PHE A 28 12.37 13.96 -5.01
C PHE A 28 12.61 14.03 -6.53
N ASN A 29 13.87 14.30 -6.90
CA ASN A 29 14.36 14.32 -8.29
C ASN A 29 15.17 13.06 -8.58
N TYR A 30 14.88 12.39 -9.70
CA TYR A 30 15.64 11.26 -10.17
C TYR A 30 16.81 11.74 -11.04
N GLU A 31 18.03 11.34 -10.70
CA GLU A 31 19.28 11.75 -11.37
C GLU A 31 19.95 10.47 -11.92
N PRO A 32 19.82 10.18 -13.23
CA PRO A 32 20.36 8.96 -13.82
C PRO A 32 21.79 9.09 -14.36
N LEU A 33 22.38 10.30 -14.43
CA LEU A 33 23.68 10.54 -15.06
C LEU A 33 24.80 9.86 -14.28
N LEU A 34 24.74 9.90 -12.94
CA LEU A 34 25.76 9.29 -12.09
C LEU A 34 25.46 7.82 -11.78
N SER A 35 24.18 7.46 -11.65
CA SER A 35 23.76 6.07 -11.46
C SER A 35 22.29 5.91 -11.82
N GLY A 36 22.00 4.94 -12.69
CA GLY A 36 20.62 4.60 -13.04
C GLY A 36 19.85 4.01 -11.85
N HIS A 37 18.53 3.91 -12.02
CA HIS A 37 17.67 3.23 -11.06
C HIS A 37 18.17 1.79 -10.85
N PRO A 38 18.35 1.32 -9.60
CA PRO A 38 18.91 0.00 -9.38
C PRO A 38 17.94 -1.09 -9.85
N GLU A 39 18.45 -2.10 -10.54
CA GLU A 39 17.69 -3.29 -10.95
C GLU A 39 17.83 -4.41 -9.91
N ASP A 40 16.82 -5.30 -9.81
CA ASP A 40 16.82 -6.48 -8.93
C ASP A 40 17.19 -6.23 -7.45
N ILE A 41 16.76 -5.09 -6.91
CA ILE A 41 17.10 -4.64 -5.56
C ILE A 41 16.63 -5.62 -4.47
N PHE A 42 15.46 -6.22 -4.66
CA PHE A 42 14.80 -6.97 -3.60
C PHE A 42 15.03 -8.47 -3.77
N LYS A 43 15.72 -9.03 -2.77
CA LYS A 43 15.84 -10.49 -2.60
C LYS A 43 14.81 -10.97 -1.58
N PRO A 44 14.20 -12.15 -1.78
CA PRO A 44 13.29 -12.70 -0.79
C PRO A 44 13.95 -12.84 0.58
N PHE A 45 13.23 -12.50 1.64
CA PHE A 45 13.73 -12.53 3.01
C PHE A 45 12.71 -13.14 3.97
N ALA A 46 13.19 -13.73 5.06
CA ALA A 46 12.34 -14.32 6.08
C ALA A 46 11.82 -13.24 7.05
N PHE A 47 10.52 -13.28 7.32
CA PHE A 47 9.86 -12.42 8.30
C PHE A 47 8.72 -13.20 8.97
N LEU A 48 8.75 -13.27 10.32
CA LEU A 48 7.73 -13.96 11.14
C LEU A 48 7.35 -15.37 10.63
N GLY A 49 8.34 -16.15 10.17
CA GLY A 49 8.13 -17.52 9.67
C GLY A 49 7.55 -17.60 8.25
N LYS A 50 7.51 -16.50 7.50
CA LYS A 50 7.13 -16.44 6.09
C LYS A 50 8.24 -15.82 5.25
N ILE A 51 8.22 -16.07 3.94
CA ILE A 51 9.12 -15.42 2.98
C ILE A 51 8.37 -14.29 2.29
N LEU A 52 8.89 -13.06 2.41
CA LEU A 52 8.43 -11.89 1.68
C LEU A 52 9.38 -11.61 0.51
N LYS A 53 8.87 -11.02 -0.57
CA LYS A 53 9.65 -10.65 -1.75
C LYS A 53 10.11 -9.19 -1.71
N ILE A 54 9.33 -8.32 -1.07
CA ILE A 54 9.66 -6.89 -0.94
C ILE A 54 9.38 -6.40 0.49
N PRO A 55 10.13 -5.40 0.99
CA PRO A 55 10.02 -4.90 2.36
C PRO A 55 8.88 -3.89 2.51
N ILE A 56 7.68 -4.24 2.00
CA ILE A 56 6.50 -3.38 2.05
C ILE A 56 5.34 -4.13 2.69
N TRP A 57 4.58 -3.42 3.51
CA TRP A 57 3.44 -3.93 4.27
C TRP A 57 2.21 -3.06 4.05
N VAL A 58 1.07 -3.68 3.73
CA VAL A 58 -0.23 -2.99 3.75
C VAL A 58 -0.71 -2.92 5.18
N SER A 59 -0.68 -1.75 5.80
CA SER A 59 -1.08 -1.58 7.20
C SER A 59 -2.60 -1.72 7.40
N SER A 60 -3.01 -1.82 8.67
CA SER A 60 -4.41 -1.86 9.08
C SER A 60 -5.19 -0.64 8.58
N MET A 61 -6.24 -0.86 7.77
CA MET A 61 -7.06 0.23 7.21
C MET A 61 -8.54 0.10 7.54
N THR A 62 -9.17 -1.04 7.20
CA THR A 62 -10.64 -1.17 7.26
C THR A 62 -11.13 -2.58 7.55
N GLY A 63 -12.37 -2.72 8.02
CA GLY A 63 -13.01 -4.00 8.31
C GLY A 63 -14.41 -3.86 8.92
N GLY A 64 -15.27 -4.85 8.67
CA GLY A 64 -16.61 -4.94 9.26
C GLY A 64 -17.76 -4.39 8.40
N THR A 65 -17.49 -3.89 7.20
CA THR A 65 -18.52 -3.50 6.21
C THR A 65 -18.35 -4.32 4.92
N ARG A 66 -19.40 -4.43 4.09
CA ARG A 66 -19.33 -5.14 2.80
C ARG A 66 -18.30 -4.51 1.85
N LEU A 67 -18.21 -3.17 1.85
CA LEU A 67 -17.22 -2.43 1.07
C LEU A 67 -15.80 -2.75 1.54
N ALA A 68 -15.58 -2.73 2.86
CA ALA A 68 -14.30 -3.08 3.47
C ALA A 68 -13.83 -4.49 3.11
N SER A 69 -14.76 -5.46 3.06
CA SER A 69 -14.45 -6.83 2.64
C SER A 69 -13.92 -6.90 1.20
N ARG A 70 -14.54 -6.17 0.26
CA ARG A 70 -14.07 -6.10 -1.13
C ARG A 70 -12.69 -5.47 -1.22
N ILE A 71 -12.43 -4.42 -0.45
CA ILE A 71 -11.12 -3.75 -0.38
C ILE A 71 -10.06 -4.72 0.13
N ASN A 72 -10.30 -5.39 1.26
CA ASN A 72 -9.35 -6.34 1.85
C ASN A 72 -9.07 -7.54 0.93
N ALA A 73 -10.08 -8.04 0.21
CA ALA A 73 -9.88 -9.11 -0.76
C ALA A 73 -9.00 -8.68 -1.95
N ASN A 74 -9.15 -7.44 -2.43
CA ASN A 74 -8.29 -6.88 -3.48
C ASN A 74 -6.84 -6.73 -3.00
N LEU A 75 -6.65 -6.16 -1.80
CA LEU A 75 -5.33 -5.97 -1.20
C LEU A 75 -4.63 -7.31 -0.96
N ALA A 76 -5.33 -8.29 -0.40
CA ALA A 76 -4.76 -9.62 -0.15
C ALA A 76 -4.30 -10.31 -1.46
N ARG A 77 -5.05 -10.15 -2.56
CA ARG A 77 -4.64 -10.64 -3.88
C ARG A 77 -3.39 -9.95 -4.39
N ALA A 78 -3.31 -8.63 -4.25
CA ALA A 78 -2.12 -7.87 -4.63
C ALA A 78 -0.91 -8.27 -3.79
N CYS A 79 -1.03 -8.33 -2.47
CA CYS A 79 0.05 -8.72 -1.57
C CYS A 79 0.56 -10.13 -1.88
N ARG A 80 -0.34 -11.09 -2.16
CA ARG A 80 0.07 -12.42 -2.61
C ARG A 80 0.84 -12.39 -3.93
N LYS A 81 0.37 -11.62 -4.92
CA LYS A 81 1.00 -11.52 -6.24
C LYS A 81 2.42 -10.94 -6.14
N PHE A 82 2.59 -9.86 -5.39
CA PHE A 82 3.85 -9.14 -5.26
C PHE A 82 4.75 -9.63 -4.13
N GLY A 83 4.28 -10.56 -3.29
CA GLY A 83 5.02 -11.09 -2.15
C GLY A 83 5.21 -10.06 -1.02
N MET A 84 4.17 -9.25 -0.78
CA MET A 84 4.13 -8.24 0.27
C MET A 84 3.43 -8.78 1.52
N GLY A 85 3.68 -8.13 2.64
CA GLY A 85 2.87 -8.32 3.84
C GLY A 85 1.53 -7.59 3.76
N MET A 86 0.56 -8.08 4.53
CA MET A 86 -0.72 -7.43 4.79
C MET A 86 -1.12 -7.72 6.23
#